data_AF-A0A1I3FZ95-F1
#
_entry.id   AF-A0A1I3FZ95-F1
#
_cell.length_a   1.000
_cell.length_b   1.000
_cell.length_c   1.000
_cell.angle_alpha   90.00
_cell.angle_beta   90.00
_cell.angle_gamma   90.00
#
_symmetry.space_group_name_H-M   'P 1'
#
loop_
_entity.id
_entity.type
_entity.pdbx_description
1 polymer ?
#
loop_
_entity_poly.entity_id
_entity_poly.type
_entity_poly.pdbx_seq_one_letter_code
_entity_poly.pdbx_strand_id
1 'polypeptide(L)'
;MLSVLNAGIGGDRVLADGLQSPGGSSALKRYAIDALSQAGVTEVVALESINDIGEGHAGMNDLPVTYSLEAVSPPSDPAEGPTA
;
A
#
# COMPACT_ATOMS: atom_id res chain seq x y z
N MET A 1 -20.68 -10.15 22.83
CA MET A 1 -19.46 -9.31 22.66
C MET A 1 -19.26 -9.10 21.17
N LEU A 2 -18.76 -7.93 20.79
CA LEU A 2 -18.38 -7.61 19.41
C LEU A 2 -16.87 -7.85 19.25
N SER A 3 -16.48 -8.45 18.13
CA SER A 3 -15.08 -8.68 17.75
C SER A 3 -14.81 -8.08 16.38
N VAL A 4 -13.59 -7.59 16.17
CA VAL A 4 -13.18 -6.94 14.92
C VAL A 4 -11.90 -7.59 14.43
N LEU A 5 -11.87 -7.96 13.15
CA LEU A 5 -10.67 -8.40 12.43
C LEU A 5 -10.24 -7.29 11.48
N ASN A 6 -8.94 -6.96 11.49
CA ASN A 6 -8.35 -6.08 10.49
C ASN A 6 -7.65 -6.93 9.41
N ALA A 7 -8.08 -6.78 8.16
CA ALA A 7 -7.50 -7.45 6.99
C ALA A 7 -6.80 -6.48 6.01
N GLY A 8 -6.64 -5.21 6.38
CA GLY A 8 -6.04 -4.18 5.53
C GLY A 8 -4.53 -4.40 5.32
N ILE A 9 -4.09 -4.27 4.07
CA ILE A 9 -2.68 -4.31 3.66
C ILE A 9 -2.33 -3.04 2.90
N GLY A 10 -1.09 -2.55 3.08
CA GLY A 10 -0.58 -1.38 2.37
C GLY A 10 -0.38 -1.67 0.88
N GLY A 11 -0.76 -0.73 0.01
CA GLY A 11 -0.61 -0.88 -1.44
C GLY A 11 -1.60 -1.86 -2.10
N ASP A 12 -2.56 -2.41 -1.35
CA ASP A 12 -3.68 -3.17 -1.92
C ASP A 12 -4.55 -2.25 -2.79
N ARG A 13 -5.17 -2.88 -3.79
CA ARG A 13 -6.15 -2.31 -4.71
C ARG A 13 -7.39 -3.20 -4.71
N VAL A 14 -8.54 -2.67 -5.13
CA VAL A 14 -9.80 -3.43 -5.06
C VAL A 14 -9.84 -4.54 -6.11
N LEU A 15 -9.59 -4.19 -7.37
CA LEU A 15 -9.81 -5.08 -8.53
C LEU A 15 -8.53 -5.69 -9.11
N ALA A 16 -7.38 -5.09 -8.85
CA ALA A 16 -6.09 -5.48 -9.41
C ALA A 16 -5.05 -5.64 -8.29
N ASP A 17 -3.91 -6.26 -8.59
CA ASP A 17 -2.80 -6.30 -7.64
C ASP A 17 -2.06 -4.94 -7.62
N GLY A 18 -1.34 -4.68 -6.54
CA GLY A 18 -0.48 -3.52 -6.40
C GLY A 18 0.70 -3.59 -7.38
N LEU A 19 0.99 -2.47 -8.04
CA LEU A 19 1.97 -2.39 -9.13
C LEU A 19 3.43 -2.26 -8.65
N GLN A 20 3.65 -1.94 -7.38
CA GLN A 20 4.97 -1.61 -6.82
C GLN A 20 5.34 -2.54 -5.68
N SER A 21 6.57 -3.06 -5.68
CA SER A 21 7.05 -4.08 -4.73
C SER A 21 7.07 -3.56 -3.28
N PRO A 22 6.53 -4.31 -2.30
CA PRO A 22 6.08 -5.70 -2.44
C PRO A 22 4.71 -5.90 -3.14
N GLY A 23 3.87 -4.87 -3.20
CA GLY A 23 2.61 -4.90 -3.96
C GLY A 23 1.55 -5.78 -3.30
N GLY A 24 0.38 -5.20 -3.04
CA GLY A 24 -0.73 -5.91 -2.44
C GLY A 24 -1.41 -6.90 -3.37
N SER A 25 -1.93 -8.02 -2.88
CA SER A 25 -2.88 -8.83 -3.67
C SER A 25 -4.23 -8.13 -3.67
N SER A 26 -4.94 -8.13 -4.81
CA SER A 26 -6.24 -7.43 -4.90
C SER A 26 -7.21 -7.85 -3.78
N ALA A 27 -7.98 -6.91 -3.26
CA ALA A 27 -9.00 -7.20 -2.23
C ALA A 27 -9.98 -8.27 -2.71
N LEU A 28 -10.36 -8.26 -4.00
CA LEU A 28 -11.26 -9.26 -4.57
C LEU A 28 -10.70 -10.69 -4.48
N LYS A 29 -9.40 -10.88 -4.75
CA LYS A 29 -8.74 -12.19 -4.61
C LYS A 29 -8.68 -12.66 -3.15
N ARG A 30 -8.59 -11.72 -2.21
CA ARG A 30 -8.41 -12.04 -0.79
C ARG A 30 -9.73 -12.15 -0.02
N TYR A 31 -10.82 -11.59 -0.53
CA TYR A 31 -12.11 -11.51 0.17
C TYR A 31 -12.60 -12.85 0.74
N ALA A 32 -12.39 -13.96 0.01
CA ALA A 32 -12.77 -15.28 0.49
C ALA A 32 -12.03 -15.68 1.78
N ILE A 33 -10.73 -15.38 1.88
CA ILE A 33 -9.90 -15.74 3.02
C ILE A 33 -10.07 -14.70 4.14
N ASP A 34 -10.07 -13.41 3.79
CA ASP A 34 -10.09 -12.33 4.77
C ASP A 34 -11.45 -12.10 5.44
N ALA A 35 -12.55 -12.40 4.74
CA ALA A 35 -13.90 -12.19 5.26
C ALA A 35 -14.71 -13.49 5.32
N LEU A 36 -14.90 -14.18 4.20
CA LEU A 36 -15.85 -15.30 4.14
C LEU A 36 -15.41 -16.52 4.94
N SER A 37 -14.10 -16.72 5.13
CA SER A 37 -13.57 -17.81 5.95
C SER A 37 -13.57 -17.52 7.46
N GLN A 38 -13.90 -16.28 7.85
CA GLN A 38 -13.88 -15.86 9.25
C GLN A 38 -15.17 -16.29 9.97
N ALA A 39 -15.00 -17.05 11.06
CA ALA A 39 -16.13 -17.56 11.83
C ALA A 39 -16.97 -16.43 12.43
N GLY A 40 -18.27 -16.43 12.13
CA GLY A 40 -19.22 -15.48 12.70
C GLY A 40 -19.16 -14.06 12.12
N VAL A 41 -18.46 -13.85 11.00
CA VAL A 41 -18.53 -12.57 10.27
C VAL A 41 -19.98 -12.32 9.83
N THR A 42 -20.44 -11.10 10.06
CA THR A 42 -21.80 -10.66 9.70
C THR A 42 -21.78 -9.36 8.91
N GLU A 43 -20.75 -8.54 9.12
CA GLU A 43 -20.56 -7.27 8.44
C GLU A 43 -19.12 -7.12 7.98
N VAL A 44 -18.95 -6.44 6.84
CA VAL A 44 -17.66 -6.04 6.30
C VAL A 44 -17.70 -4.53 6.11
N VAL A 45 -16.80 -3.83 6.79
CA VAL A 45 -16.55 -2.41 6.56
C VAL A 45 -15.34 -2.30 5.64
N ALA A 46 -15.57 -1.85 4.41
CA ALA A 46 -14.51 -1.58 3.46
C ALA A 46 -14.03 -0.14 3.61
N LEU A 47 -12.71 0.05 3.58
CA LEU A 47 -12.09 1.36 3.40
C LEU A 47 -11.28 1.29 2.10
N GLU A 48 -11.94 1.66 1.01
CA GLU A 48 -11.34 1.74 -0.32
C GLU A 48 -10.26 2.83 -0.42
N SER A 49 -9.29 2.59 -1.30
CA SER A 49 -7.98 3.25 -1.27
C SER A 49 -7.77 4.27 -2.39
N ILE A 50 -6.90 5.25 -2.11
CA ILE A 50 -6.25 6.11 -3.12
C ILE A 50 -5.39 5.31 -4.11
N ASN A 51 -4.98 4.08 -3.77
CA ASN A 51 -4.17 3.21 -4.63
C ASN A 51 -4.90 2.79 -5.92
N ASP A 52 -6.23 2.90 -5.98
CA ASP A 52 -7.02 2.60 -7.17
C ASP A 52 -7.19 3.83 -8.10
N ILE A 53 -6.80 5.03 -7.64
CA ILE A 53 -6.95 6.27 -8.38
C ILE A 53 -5.73 6.49 -9.29
N GLY A 54 -5.97 6.75 -10.58
CA GLY A 54 -4.91 7.00 -11.58
C GLY A 54 -4.30 5.74 -12.20
N GLU A 55 -4.40 4.60 -11.51
CA GLU A 55 -3.75 3.32 -11.87
C GLU A 55 -4.61 2.36 -12.70
N GLY A 56 -5.79 2.81 -13.16
CA GLY A 56 -6.73 1.99 -13.93
C GLY A 56 -6.19 1.55 -15.30
N HIS A 57 -5.34 2.37 -15.91
CA HIS A 57 -4.70 2.14 -17.22
C HIS A 57 -3.17 2.21 -17.18
N ALA A 58 -2.59 2.51 -16.02
CA ALA A 58 -1.15 2.66 -15.86
C ALA A 58 -0.47 1.27 -15.87
N GLY A 59 0.42 1.04 -16.83
CA GLY A 59 1.38 -0.05 -16.74
C GLY A 59 2.52 0.31 -15.78
N MET A 60 3.43 -0.63 -15.48
CA MET A 60 4.66 -0.34 -14.71
C MET A 60 5.42 0.92 -15.20
N ASN A 61 5.28 1.26 -16.48
CA ASN A 61 5.93 2.39 -17.13
C ASN A 61 5.23 3.74 -16.90
N ASP A 62 3.98 3.71 -16.45
CA ASP A 62 3.15 4.90 -16.20
C ASP A 62 3.15 5.29 -14.72
N LEU A 63 3.78 4.49 -13.86
CA LEU A 63 3.96 4.85 -12.46
C LEU A 63 4.89 6.05 -12.36
N PRO A 64 4.59 7.05 -11.51
CA PRO A 64 5.56 8.08 -11.20
C PRO A 64 6.82 7.38 -10.69
N VAL A 65 7.92 7.58 -11.42
CA VAL A 65 9.24 7.04 -11.09
C VAL A 65 9.42 7.18 -9.60
N THR A 66 9.57 6.05 -8.91
CA THR A 66 9.86 6.00 -7.48
C THR A 66 10.83 7.13 -7.18
N TYR A 67 10.54 7.97 -6.18
CA TYR A 67 11.58 8.84 -5.63
C TYR A 67 12.71 7.91 -5.22
N SER A 68 13.69 7.73 -6.10
CA SER A 68 14.99 7.26 -5.70
C SER A 68 15.38 8.31 -4.67
N LEU A 69 15.31 7.91 -3.40
CA LEU A 69 16.27 8.41 -2.45
C LEU A 69 17.59 7.94 -3.03
N GLU A 70 18.12 8.67 -4.03
CA GLU A 70 19.54 8.71 -4.23
C GLU A 70 20.04 8.98 -2.83
N ALA A 71 20.70 7.99 -2.25
CA ALA A 71 21.38 8.17 -1.00
C ALA A 71 22.28 9.37 -1.25
N VAL A 72 21.84 10.55 -0.81
CA VAL A 72 22.67 11.74 -0.76
C VAL A 72 23.79 11.27 0.12
N SER A 73 24.92 10.97 -0.51
CA SER A 73 26.11 10.62 0.24
C SER A 73 26.31 11.78 1.19
N PRO A 74 26.50 11.52 2.50
CA PRO A 74 26.73 12.60 3.44
C PRO A 74 27.84 13.49 2.88
N PRO A 75 27.72 14.83 3.00
CA PRO A 75 28.74 15.73 2.50
C PRO A 75 30.09 15.26 3.02
N SER A 76 31.09 15.22 2.14
CA SER A 76 32.43 14.74 2.46
C SER A 76 33.18 15.62 3.47
N ASP A 77 32.54 16.69 3.96
CA ASP A 77 33.11 17.67 4.88
C ASP A 77 32.24 17.79 6.16
N PRO A 78 32.77 17.47 7.36
CA PRO A 78 32.02 17.50 8.61
C PRO A 78 31.81 18.91 9.21
N ALA A 79 31.98 20.00 8.46
CA ALA A 79 32.26 21.31 9.06
C ALA A 79 31.16 22.39 9.04
N GLU A 80 29.91 22.13 8.67
CA GLU A 80 28.84 23.13 8.86
C GLU A 80 27.62 22.56 9.61
N GLY A 81 27.77 22.48 10.95
CA GLY A 81 26.61 22.45 11.85
C GLY A 81 25.97 23.84 11.95
N PRO A 82 24.68 23.95 12.28
CA PRO A 82 24.00 25.23 12.39
C PRO A 82 24.67 26.08 13.46
N THR A 83 25.12 27.28 13.08
CA THR A 83 25.47 28.32 14.03
C THR A 83 24.27 28.58 14.93
N ALA A 84 24.48 28.44 16.23
CA ALA A 84 23.48 28.67 17.29
C ALA A 84 22.89 30.09 17.24
#